data_AF-A0A1V5N344-F1
#
_entry.id   AF-A0A1V5N344-F1
#
_cell.length_a   1.000
_cell.length_b   1.000
_cell.length_c   1.000
_cell.angle_alpha   90.00
_cell.angle_beta   90.00
_cell.angle_gamma   90.00
#
_symmetry.space_group_name_H-M   'P 1'
#
loop_
_entity.id
_entity.type
_entity.pdbx_description
1 polymer ?
#
loop_
_entity_poly.entity_id
_entity_poly.type
_entity_poly.pdbx_seq_one_letter_code
_entity_poly.pdbx_strand_id
1 'polypeptide(L)'
;MKRFLFISLLLVAGVLPALAQFTLDTEAYDRQKKEAERQKAYQDSVRKVQLEEARIRANDVRFRIKWVNWVTYRQSVGFVESSHNLTYYGYLQARQKWITPLSLRLSSSTRLNEGALREGYDADSWKKYVLDLGLSGFRNLKDDFYLSMGIQLPIGWERYRYATETTADRKHTHMLVGLGFEERVFYMSPNKTGLILGVGCYQRLMSSKLYRFDIGLTFEVGLKF
;
A
#
# COMPACT_ATOMS: atom_id res chain seq x y z
N MET A 1 -38.22 86.34 -38.95
CA MET A 1 -37.13 85.96 -38.02
C MET A 1 -37.59 86.00 -36.55
N LYS A 2 -38.43 85.05 -36.10
CA LYS A 2 -39.02 85.06 -34.73
C LYS A 2 -39.30 83.66 -34.13
N ARG A 3 -38.47 82.64 -34.42
CA ARG A 3 -38.71 81.27 -33.89
C ARG A 3 -37.49 80.55 -33.27
N PHE A 4 -36.34 81.20 -33.16
CA PHE A 4 -35.12 80.54 -32.67
C PHE A 4 -34.74 80.82 -31.20
N LEU A 5 -35.51 81.65 -30.47
CA LEU A 5 -35.10 82.10 -29.13
C LEU A 5 -35.70 81.30 -27.96
N PHE A 6 -36.59 80.33 -28.21
CA PHE A 6 -37.32 79.63 -27.14
C PHE A 6 -36.74 78.26 -26.74
N ILE A 7 -35.76 77.74 -27.49
CA ILE A 7 -35.21 76.39 -27.25
C ILE A 7 -33.95 76.43 -26.37
N SER A 8 -33.26 77.58 -26.27
CA SER A 8 -32.06 77.70 -25.41
C SER A 8 -32.37 77.91 -23.92
N LEU A 9 -33.57 78.36 -23.55
CA LEU A 9 -33.92 78.62 -22.14
C LEU A 9 -34.43 77.37 -21.40
N LEU A 10 -34.98 76.39 -22.12
CA LEU A 10 -35.54 75.15 -21.54
C LEU A 10 -34.46 74.10 -21.22
N LEU A 11 -33.28 74.19 -21.84
CA LEU A 11 -32.15 73.29 -21.56
C LEU A 11 -31.34 73.70 -20.33
N VAL A 12 -31.44 74.95 -19.86
CA VAL A 12 -30.71 75.42 -18.67
C VAL A 12 -31.50 75.17 -17.38
N ALA A 13 -32.83 75.17 -17.43
CA ALA A 13 -33.68 74.98 -16.24
C ALA A 13 -33.80 73.51 -15.77
N GLY A 14 -33.55 72.54 -16.66
CA GLY A 14 -33.67 71.11 -16.33
C GLY A 14 -32.42 70.44 -15.75
N VAL A 15 -31.24 71.06 -15.89
CA VAL A 15 -29.96 70.45 -15.47
C VAL A 15 -29.55 70.86 -14.05
N LEU A 16 -30.04 72.01 -13.56
CA LEU A 16 -29.68 72.53 -12.23
C LEU A 16 -30.28 71.73 -11.05
N PRO A 17 -31.52 71.20 -11.07
CA PRO A 17 -32.04 70.43 -9.92
C PRO A 17 -31.56 68.98 -9.88
N ALA A 18 -31.01 68.44 -10.98
CA ALA A 18 -30.47 67.07 -11.02
C ALA A 18 -29.07 66.95 -10.37
N LEU A 19 -28.34 68.06 -10.24
CA LEU A 19 -27.03 68.10 -9.58
C LEU A 19 -27.11 68.29 -8.06
N ALA A 20 -28.27 68.70 -7.52
CA ALA A 20 -28.44 68.97 -6.09
C ALA A 20 -28.71 67.72 -5.24
N GLN A 21 -28.94 66.54 -5.84
CA GLN A 21 -29.18 65.28 -5.12
C GLN A 21 -27.92 64.41 -4.95
N PHE A 22 -26.76 64.85 -5.44
CA PHE A 22 -25.46 64.21 -5.17
C PHE A 22 -24.78 64.84 -3.94
N THR A 23 -25.47 64.89 -2.80
CA THR A 23 -24.74 64.97 -1.53
C THR A 23 -24.14 63.59 -1.29
N LEU A 24 -22.87 63.42 -1.66
CA LEU A 24 -22.07 62.27 -1.26
C LEU A 24 -22.18 62.11 0.25
N ASP A 25 -22.99 61.15 0.69
CA ASP A 25 -23.10 60.77 2.10
C ASP A 25 -21.80 60.07 2.49
N THR A 26 -20.81 60.89 2.86
CA THR A 26 -19.46 60.47 3.23
C THR A 26 -19.49 59.52 4.42
N GLU A 27 -20.47 59.64 5.32
CA GLU A 27 -20.63 58.72 6.43
C GLU A 27 -21.08 57.33 6.00
N ALA A 28 -22.02 57.24 5.05
CA ALA A 28 -22.45 55.95 4.50
C ALA A 28 -21.30 55.24 3.76
N TYR A 29 -20.50 56.00 3.01
CA TYR A 29 -19.30 55.49 2.33
C TYR A 29 -18.25 54.97 3.33
N ASP A 30 -17.97 55.74 4.40
CA ASP A 30 -17.00 55.34 5.43
C ASP A 30 -17.45 54.11 6.23
N ARG A 31 -18.76 53.96 6.47
CA ARG A 31 -19.32 52.74 7.09
C ARG A 31 -19.14 51.52 6.19
N GLN A 32 -19.48 51.61 4.91
CA GLN A 32 -19.29 50.51 3.94
C GLN A 32 -17.81 50.12 3.81
N LYS A 33 -16.91 51.10 3.79
CA LYS A 33 -15.47 50.85 3.75
C LYS A 33 -14.97 50.12 4.99
N LYS A 34 -15.39 50.55 6.19
CA LYS A 34 -15.07 49.85 7.46
C LYS A 34 -15.64 48.44 7.51
N GLU A 35 -16.84 48.21 7.00
CA GLU A 35 -17.45 46.88 6.91
C GLU A 35 -16.68 45.98 5.92
N ALA A 36 -16.29 46.50 4.77
CA ALA A 36 -15.46 45.77 3.80
C ALA A 36 -14.08 45.43 4.36
N GLU A 37 -13.46 46.33 5.13
CA GLU A 37 -12.20 46.07 5.84
C GLU A 37 -12.37 45.00 6.92
N ARG A 38 -13.46 45.02 7.68
CA ARG A 38 -13.79 43.97 8.66
C ARG A 38 -14.03 42.61 8.00
N GLN A 39 -14.74 42.58 6.86
CA GLN A 39 -14.96 41.35 6.09
C GLN A 39 -13.66 40.78 5.53
N LYS A 40 -12.76 41.63 5.01
CA LYS A 40 -11.43 41.21 4.57
C LYS A 40 -10.60 40.68 5.72
N ALA A 41 -10.57 41.37 6.85
CA ALA A 41 -9.85 40.92 8.04
C ALA A 41 -10.38 39.57 8.57
N TYR A 42 -11.70 39.37 8.50
CA TYR A 42 -12.32 38.09 8.85
C TYR A 42 -11.97 36.98 7.85
N GLN A 43 -11.99 37.24 6.55
CA GLN A 43 -11.56 36.25 5.54
C GLN A 43 -10.08 35.88 5.70
N ASP A 44 -9.22 36.85 6.00
CA ASP A 44 -7.79 36.62 6.23
C ASP A 44 -7.53 35.80 7.49
N SER A 45 -8.29 36.02 8.56
CA SER A 45 -8.16 35.21 9.78
C SER A 45 -8.61 33.77 9.56
N VAL A 46 -9.74 33.55 8.86
CA VAL A 46 -10.20 32.21 8.46
C VAL A 46 -9.16 31.51 7.60
N ARG A 47 -8.58 32.22 6.62
CA ARG A 47 -7.53 31.67 5.75
C ARG A 47 -6.28 31.28 6.53
N LYS A 48 -5.85 32.09 7.51
CA LYS A 48 -4.70 31.77 8.37
C LYS A 48 -4.95 30.52 9.21
N VAL A 49 -6.14 30.40 9.81
CA VAL A 49 -6.53 29.20 10.58
C VAL A 49 -6.54 27.97 9.67
N GLN A 50 -7.10 28.06 8.47
CA GLN A 50 -7.08 26.95 7.51
C GLN A 50 -5.65 26.54 7.09
N LEU A 51 -4.76 27.52 6.91
CA LEU A 51 -3.36 27.26 6.60
C LEU A 51 -2.62 26.62 7.78
N GLU A 52 -2.86 27.07 9.01
CA GLU A 52 -2.30 26.46 10.21
C GLU A 52 -2.83 25.05 10.42
N GLU A 53 -4.13 24.81 10.26
CA GLU A 53 -4.71 23.48 10.31
C GLU A 53 -4.14 22.55 9.24
N ALA A 54 -3.95 23.04 8.01
CA ALA A 54 -3.32 22.27 6.95
C ALA A 54 -1.86 21.93 7.29
N ARG A 55 -1.14 22.85 7.92
CA ARG A 55 0.24 22.67 8.36
C ARG A 55 0.35 21.67 9.52
N ILE A 56 -0.57 21.73 10.48
CA ILE A 56 -0.68 20.77 11.59
C ILE A 56 -1.05 19.39 11.05
N ARG A 57 -2.02 19.29 10.14
CA ARG A 57 -2.37 18.02 9.46
C ARG A 57 -1.21 17.42 8.66
N ALA A 58 -0.42 18.26 7.99
CA ALA A 58 0.75 17.81 7.25
C ALA A 58 1.89 17.31 8.16
N ASN A 59 2.02 17.87 9.37
CA ASN A 59 3.06 17.51 10.34
C ASN A 59 2.62 16.45 11.35
N ASP A 60 1.32 16.17 11.52
CA ASP A 60 0.86 15.13 12.43
C ASP A 60 1.20 13.72 11.88
N VAL A 61 1.99 13.01 12.68
CA VAL A 61 2.54 11.67 12.40
C VAL A 61 1.42 10.66 12.10
N ARG A 62 0.23 10.85 12.67
CA ARG A 62 -0.92 9.95 12.49
C ARG A 62 -1.48 9.95 11.06
N PHE A 63 -1.36 11.07 10.33
CA PHE A 63 -1.84 11.14 8.93
C PHE A 63 -0.77 10.70 7.93
N ARG A 64 0.50 10.65 8.35
CA ARG A 64 1.62 10.21 7.52
C ARG A 64 1.80 8.70 7.48
N ILE A 65 1.32 8.00 8.50
CA ILE A 65 1.49 6.55 8.66
C ILE A 65 0.21 5.86 8.18
N LYS A 66 0.28 5.25 6.99
CA LYS A 66 -0.80 4.39 6.48
C LYS A 66 -0.34 2.95 6.52
N TRP A 67 -1.10 2.09 7.19
CA TRP A 67 -0.87 0.66 7.13
C TRP A 67 -1.44 0.13 5.81
N VAL A 68 -0.61 -0.54 5.03
CA VAL A 68 -0.99 -1.16 3.76
C VAL A 68 -0.98 -2.67 3.95
N ASN A 69 -2.06 -3.30 3.47
CA ASN A 69 -2.24 -4.74 3.54
C ASN A 69 -2.28 -5.33 2.14
N TRP A 70 -1.75 -6.53 1.98
CA TRP A 70 -2.12 -7.36 0.86
C TRP A 70 -2.06 -8.83 1.19
N VAL A 71 -2.82 -9.61 0.45
CA VAL A 71 -2.86 -11.07 0.53
C VAL A 71 -2.48 -11.64 -0.82
N THR A 72 -1.67 -12.69 -0.81
CA THR A 72 -1.12 -13.30 -1.99
C THR A 72 -1.23 -14.82 -1.89
N TYR A 73 -1.64 -15.44 -2.99
CA TYR A 73 -1.50 -16.86 -3.21
C TYR A 73 -0.23 -17.10 -4.02
N ARG A 74 0.58 -18.04 -3.55
CA ARG A 74 1.86 -18.38 -4.16
C ARG A 74 1.95 -19.87 -4.40
N GLN A 75 2.32 -20.25 -5.61
CA GLN A 75 2.79 -21.57 -5.94
C GLN A 75 4.32 -21.57 -5.99
N SER A 76 4.93 -22.53 -5.31
CA SER A 76 6.38 -22.73 -5.30
C SER A 76 6.71 -24.08 -5.90
N VAL A 77 7.66 -24.10 -6.82
CA VAL A 77 8.15 -25.31 -7.47
C VAL A 77 9.65 -25.35 -7.21
N GLY A 78 10.03 -26.20 -6.26
CA GLY A 78 11.41 -26.48 -5.89
C GLY A 78 11.96 -27.72 -6.55
N PHE A 79 13.27 -27.89 -6.42
CA PHE A 79 13.95 -29.12 -6.78
C PHE A 79 13.47 -30.30 -5.93
N VAL A 80 13.21 -30.03 -4.64
CA VAL A 80 12.80 -31.05 -3.67
C VAL A 80 11.29 -31.12 -3.54
N GLU A 81 10.62 -29.98 -3.36
CA GLU A 81 9.19 -29.94 -3.05
C GLU A 81 8.40 -28.99 -3.95
N SER A 82 7.11 -29.28 -4.12
CA SER A 82 6.15 -28.30 -4.63
C SER A 82 5.17 -27.91 -3.52
N SER A 83 5.01 -26.60 -3.29
CA SER A 83 4.20 -26.07 -2.21
C SER A 83 3.19 -25.03 -2.68
N HIS A 84 2.06 -24.99 -1.98
CA HIS A 84 1.08 -23.93 -2.08
C HIS A 84 1.16 -23.08 -0.82
N ASN A 85 1.19 -21.76 -1.00
CA ASN A 85 1.38 -20.85 0.10
C ASN A 85 0.39 -19.68 0.04
N LEU A 86 -0.14 -19.32 1.19
CA LEU A 86 -0.94 -18.13 1.38
C LEU A 86 -0.13 -17.15 2.23
N THR A 87 0.19 -15.99 1.69
CA THR A 87 1.00 -14.99 2.40
C THR A 87 0.21 -13.71 2.59
N TYR A 88 0.15 -13.26 3.83
CA TYR A 88 -0.30 -11.92 4.20
C TYR A 88 0.92 -11.03 4.41
N TYR A 89 0.86 -9.81 3.89
CA TYR A 89 1.86 -8.78 4.13
C TYR A 89 1.23 -7.55 4.76
N GLY A 90 1.94 -6.96 5.70
CA GLY A 90 1.59 -5.70 6.32
C GLY A 90 2.80 -4.79 6.43
N TYR A 91 2.64 -3.52 6.08
CA TYR A 91 3.69 -2.52 6.25
C TYR A 91 3.17 -1.11 6.48
N LEU A 92 4.01 -0.30 7.11
CA LEU A 92 3.79 1.13 7.28
C LEU A 92 4.32 1.85 6.04
N GLN A 93 3.42 2.48 5.28
CA GLN A 93 3.80 3.30 4.14
C GLN A 93 4.45 4.60 4.64
N ALA A 94 5.77 4.64 4.62
CA ALA A 94 6.57 5.83 4.89
C ALA A 94 7.15 6.41 3.59
N ARG A 95 7.60 7.67 3.63
CA ARG A 95 8.22 8.38 2.50
C ARG A 95 9.66 7.91 2.19
N GLN A 96 9.96 6.65 2.48
CA GLN A 96 11.29 6.06 2.34
C GLN A 96 11.43 5.35 1.00
N LYS A 97 12.67 5.26 0.49
CA LYS A 97 12.98 4.57 -0.78
C LYS A 97 12.81 3.05 -0.69
N TRP A 98 12.87 2.51 0.53
CA TRP A 98 12.68 1.11 0.84
C TRP A 98 11.40 0.92 1.65
N ILE A 99 10.66 -0.12 1.33
CA ILE A 99 9.47 -0.54 2.06
C ILE A 99 9.80 -1.86 2.75
N THR A 100 9.57 -1.96 4.05
CA THR A 100 9.93 -3.15 4.82
C THR A 100 8.70 -3.87 5.35
N PRO A 101 8.01 -4.70 4.53
CA PRO A 101 6.87 -5.44 5.01
C PRO A 101 7.24 -6.63 5.88
N LEU A 102 6.42 -6.81 6.91
CA LEU A 102 6.32 -8.05 7.65
C LEU A 102 5.40 -9.00 6.88
N SER A 103 5.80 -10.25 6.76
CA SER A 103 5.03 -11.28 6.06
C SER A 103 4.72 -12.45 6.98
N LEU A 104 3.47 -12.90 6.96
CA LEU A 104 3.02 -14.13 7.60
C LEU A 104 2.57 -15.08 6.51
N ARG A 105 3.17 -16.28 6.45
CA ARG A 105 2.86 -17.26 5.41
C ARG A 105 2.41 -18.57 5.99
N LEU A 106 1.36 -19.13 5.41
CA LEU A 106 0.95 -20.51 5.61
C LEU A 106 1.32 -21.30 4.38
N SER A 107 2.10 -22.36 4.56
CA SER A 107 2.58 -23.22 3.49
C SER A 107 2.10 -24.66 3.70
N SER A 108 1.63 -25.27 2.63
CA SER A 108 1.27 -26.68 2.56
C SER A 108 1.96 -27.33 1.38
N SER A 109 2.65 -28.45 1.62
CA SER A 109 3.35 -29.21 0.58
C SER A 109 2.88 -30.67 0.61
N THR A 110 2.56 -31.20 -0.58
CA THR A 110 1.99 -32.54 -0.75
C THR A 110 2.74 -33.39 -1.76
N ARG A 111 3.73 -32.83 -2.45
CA ARG A 111 4.54 -33.55 -3.44
C ARG A 111 6.02 -33.31 -3.16
N LEU A 112 6.74 -34.41 -3.14
CA LEU A 112 8.17 -34.48 -2.93
C LEU A 112 8.79 -35.22 -4.11
N ASN A 113 9.91 -34.72 -4.63
CA ASN A 113 10.62 -35.35 -5.72
C ASN A 113 11.42 -36.55 -5.20
N GLU A 114 11.10 -37.74 -5.68
CA GLU A 114 11.72 -39.01 -5.23
C GLU A 114 13.24 -39.03 -5.39
N GLY A 115 13.77 -38.38 -6.43
CA GLY A 115 15.21 -38.32 -6.67
C GLY A 115 16.00 -37.47 -5.66
N ALA A 116 15.31 -36.67 -4.84
CA ALA A 116 15.93 -35.83 -3.82
C ALA A 116 15.78 -36.39 -2.39
N LEU A 117 15.19 -37.58 -2.24
CA LEU A 117 14.96 -38.23 -0.97
C LEU A 117 16.20 -38.95 -0.45
N ARG A 118 16.34 -38.98 0.88
CA ARG A 118 17.16 -40.01 1.53
C ARG A 118 16.51 -41.38 1.32
N GLU A 119 17.33 -42.41 1.13
CA GLU A 119 16.85 -43.78 0.94
C GLU A 119 15.99 -44.25 2.13
N GLY A 120 14.91 -45.00 1.84
CA GLY A 120 14.06 -45.63 2.87
C GLY A 120 12.78 -44.89 3.26
N TYR A 121 12.41 -43.81 2.55
CA TYR A 121 11.17 -43.05 2.79
C TYR A 121 10.18 -43.19 1.65
N ASP A 122 8.89 -43.23 1.98
CA ASP A 122 7.77 -43.26 1.04
C ASP A 122 7.34 -41.83 0.67
N ALA A 123 7.60 -41.43 -0.59
CA ALA A 123 7.36 -40.09 -1.11
C ALA A 123 5.88 -39.69 -1.17
N ASP A 124 4.99 -40.64 -1.47
CA ASP A 124 3.55 -40.39 -1.65
C ASP A 124 2.84 -40.12 -0.33
N SER A 125 3.40 -40.60 0.77
CA SER A 125 2.86 -40.43 2.12
C SER A 125 3.20 -39.07 2.74
N TRP A 126 4.12 -38.31 2.14
CA TRP A 126 4.72 -37.13 2.75
C TRP A 126 3.81 -35.91 2.69
N LYS A 127 3.64 -35.25 3.84
CA LYS A 127 2.91 -33.97 3.95
C LYS A 127 3.65 -33.03 4.87
N LYS A 128 3.71 -31.76 4.48
CA LYS A 128 4.35 -30.71 5.27
C LYS A 128 3.45 -29.51 5.44
N TYR A 129 3.40 -29.00 6.67
CA TYR A 129 2.71 -27.76 7.02
C TYR A 129 3.70 -26.84 7.72
N VAL A 130 3.83 -25.61 7.22
CA VAL A 130 4.80 -24.64 7.73
C VAL A 130 4.15 -23.27 7.85
N LEU A 131 4.45 -22.61 8.96
CA LEU A 131 4.19 -21.20 9.19
C LEU A 131 5.51 -20.44 9.00
N ASP A 132 5.59 -19.55 8.02
CA ASP A 132 6.77 -18.71 7.83
C ASP A 132 6.51 -17.31 8.38
N LEU A 133 7.39 -16.86 9.26
CA LEU A 133 7.49 -15.46 9.65
C LEU A 133 8.62 -14.82 8.85
N GLY A 134 8.32 -13.78 8.08
CA GLY A 134 9.28 -13.17 7.18
C GLY A 134 9.37 -11.67 7.31
N LEU A 135 10.57 -11.15 7.06
CA LEU A 135 10.83 -9.74 6.86
C LEU A 135 11.40 -9.57 5.46
N SER A 136 10.84 -8.64 4.70
CA SER A 136 11.30 -8.36 3.34
C SER A 136 11.62 -6.88 3.18
N GLY A 137 12.54 -6.55 2.30
CA GLY A 137 12.85 -5.21 1.83
C GLY A 137 12.44 -5.08 0.37
N PHE A 138 11.55 -4.13 0.08
CA PHE A 138 11.03 -3.83 -1.25
C PHE A 138 11.65 -2.52 -1.73
N ARG A 139 12.17 -2.53 -2.95
CA ARG A 139 12.72 -1.36 -3.63
C ARG A 139 12.04 -1.22 -4.98
N ASN A 140 11.51 -0.04 -5.28
CA ASN A 140 11.00 0.25 -6.61
C ASN A 140 12.18 0.25 -7.61
N LEU A 141 12.04 -0.53 -8.67
CA LEU A 141 12.99 -0.59 -9.78
C LEU A 141 12.64 0.47 -10.82
N LYS A 142 11.42 0.37 -11.38
CA LYS A 142 10.89 1.27 -12.39
C LYS A 142 9.36 1.15 -12.42
N ASP A 143 8.67 2.29 -12.54
CA ASP A 143 7.21 2.41 -12.63
C ASP A 143 6.51 1.61 -11.51
N ASP A 144 5.93 0.47 -11.89
CA ASP A 144 5.12 -0.41 -11.06
C ASP A 144 5.85 -1.71 -10.66
N PHE A 145 7.14 -1.83 -10.98
CA PHE A 145 7.97 -2.99 -10.64
C PHE A 145 8.80 -2.80 -9.38
N TYR A 146 8.74 -3.77 -8.49
CA TYR A 146 9.42 -3.78 -7.20
C TYR A 146 10.32 -5.00 -7.09
N LEU A 147 11.59 -4.77 -6.74
CA LEU A 147 12.47 -5.83 -6.27
C LEU A 147 12.21 -6.07 -4.79
N SER A 148 12.03 -7.32 -4.41
CA SER A 148 11.84 -7.79 -3.04
C SER A 148 12.95 -8.75 -2.68
N MET A 149 13.64 -8.48 -1.58
CA MET A 149 14.59 -9.41 -0.97
C MET A 149 14.16 -9.64 0.46
N GLY A 150 14.07 -10.89 0.90
CA GLY A 150 13.54 -11.20 2.22
C GLY A 150 14.16 -12.42 2.87
N ILE A 151 14.10 -12.42 4.19
CA ILE A 151 14.48 -13.53 5.05
C ILE A 151 13.22 -14.05 5.72
N GLN A 152 13.13 -15.36 5.86
CA GLN A 152 12.02 -16.07 6.47
C GLN A 152 12.49 -17.08 7.50
N LEU A 153 11.67 -17.23 8.52
CA LEU A 153 11.82 -18.22 9.57
C LEU A 153 10.66 -19.23 9.44
N PRO A 154 10.84 -20.31 8.67
CA PRO A 154 9.89 -21.41 8.59
C PRO A 154 9.85 -22.20 9.91
N ILE A 155 8.67 -22.35 10.48
CA ILE A 155 8.40 -23.19 11.65
C ILE A 155 7.18 -24.08 11.35
N GLY A 156 7.29 -25.39 11.55
CA GLY A 156 6.19 -26.28 11.20
C GLY A 156 6.43 -27.74 11.56
N TRP A 157 5.77 -28.62 10.82
CA TRP A 157 5.90 -30.06 10.98
C TRP A 157 5.78 -30.79 9.66
N GLU A 158 6.55 -31.87 9.53
CA GLU A 158 6.43 -32.86 8.46
C GLU A 158 5.84 -34.15 9.01
N ARG A 159 5.07 -34.83 8.16
CA ARG A 159 4.57 -36.18 8.37
C ARG A 159 5.09 -37.07 7.26
N TYR A 160 5.65 -38.21 7.62
CA TYR A 160 6.22 -39.17 6.67
C TYR A 160 6.05 -40.61 7.16
N ARG A 161 6.29 -41.55 6.25
CA ARG A 161 6.35 -43.00 6.49
C ARG A 161 7.65 -43.57 5.96
N TYR A 162 8.16 -44.63 6.59
CA TYR A 162 9.25 -45.42 6.06
C TYR A 162 8.75 -46.41 5.00
N ALA A 163 9.54 -46.63 3.95
CA ALA A 163 9.20 -47.56 2.86
C ALA A 163 9.04 -49.02 3.34
N THR A 164 9.59 -49.36 4.51
CA THR A 164 9.49 -50.69 5.13
C THR A 164 8.22 -50.91 5.96
N GLU A 165 7.41 -49.88 6.21
CA GLU A 165 6.21 -49.95 7.03
C GLU A 165 4.96 -50.17 6.14
N THR A 166 4.42 -51.40 6.14
CA THR A 166 3.25 -51.79 5.34
C THR A 166 1.89 -51.47 5.99
N THR A 167 1.86 -51.13 7.28
CA THR A 167 0.61 -50.76 7.98
C THR A 167 0.32 -49.27 7.81
N ALA A 168 -0.89 -48.93 7.35
CA ALA A 168 -1.29 -47.55 7.05
C ALA A 168 -1.20 -46.57 8.26
N ASP A 169 -1.14 -47.11 9.47
CA ASP A 169 -1.34 -46.40 10.74
C ASP A 169 -0.06 -45.85 11.37
N ARG A 170 1.13 -46.31 10.95
CA ARG A 170 2.41 -45.78 11.45
C ARG A 170 2.79 -44.54 10.64
N LYS A 171 2.57 -43.36 11.21
CA LYS A 171 3.00 -42.06 10.66
C LYS A 171 3.88 -41.35 11.67
N HIS A 172 5.06 -40.93 11.21
CA HIS A 172 6.01 -40.20 12.03
C HIS A 172 5.79 -38.71 11.82
N THR A 173 5.79 -37.93 12.90
CA THR A 173 5.71 -36.46 12.85
C THR A 173 7.03 -35.88 13.35
N HIS A 174 7.59 -34.91 12.63
CA HIS A 174 8.82 -34.25 13.01
C HIS A 174 8.67 -32.73 12.92
N MET A 175 9.16 -32.02 13.94
CA MET A 175 9.13 -30.57 13.97
C MET A 175 10.19 -30.00 13.03
N LEU A 176 9.81 -28.96 12.31
CA LEU A 176 10.64 -28.28 11.34
C LEU A 176 10.92 -26.87 11.80
N VAL A 177 12.19 -26.51 11.80
CA VAL A 177 12.67 -25.13 11.96
C VAL A 177 13.74 -24.92 10.89
N GLY A 178 13.78 -23.74 10.31
CA GLY A 178 14.74 -23.44 9.27
C GLY A 178 14.91 -21.95 9.04
N LEU A 179 15.59 -21.63 7.94
CA LEU A 179 15.83 -20.29 7.48
C LEU A 179 15.64 -20.25 5.97
N GLY A 180 14.87 -19.29 5.49
CA GLY A 180 14.59 -19.06 4.08
C GLY A 180 15.11 -17.72 3.60
N PHE A 181 15.62 -17.69 2.38
CA PHE A 181 15.97 -16.49 1.64
C PHE A 181 15.12 -16.44 0.37
N GLU A 182 14.61 -15.25 0.03
CA GLU A 182 13.78 -15.06 -1.16
C GLU A 182 14.17 -13.80 -1.91
N GLU A 183 14.26 -13.92 -3.23
CA GLU A 183 14.48 -12.81 -4.15
C GLU A 183 13.36 -12.83 -5.18
N ARG A 184 12.59 -11.75 -5.25
CA ARG A 184 11.36 -11.69 -6.05
C ARG A 184 11.23 -10.36 -6.76
N VAL A 185 10.63 -10.39 -7.93
CA VAL A 185 10.20 -9.20 -8.66
C VAL A 185 8.68 -9.19 -8.66
N PHE A 186 8.12 -8.06 -8.24
CA PHE A 186 6.70 -7.82 -8.17
C PHE A 186 6.29 -6.76 -9.16
N TYR A 187 5.21 -7.00 -9.89
CA TYR A 187 4.40 -5.97 -10.50
C TYR A 187 3.23 -5.65 -9.57
N MET A 188 3.07 -4.37 -9.24
CA MET A 188 2.04 -3.90 -8.30
C MET A 188 1.29 -2.73 -8.91
N SER A 189 -0.01 -2.90 -9.10
CA SER A 189 -0.85 -1.83 -9.64
C SER A 189 -0.78 -0.55 -8.77
N PRO A 190 -0.74 0.65 -9.38
CA PRO A 190 -0.62 1.93 -8.67
C PRO A 190 -1.87 2.27 -7.84
N ASN A 191 -2.99 1.59 -8.10
CA ASN A 191 -4.25 1.80 -7.41
C ASN A 191 -4.18 1.40 -5.93
N LYS A 192 -5.10 1.96 -5.12
CA LYS A 192 -5.24 1.59 -3.70
C LYS A 192 -5.59 0.11 -3.55
N THR A 193 -6.57 -0.33 -4.35
CA THR A 193 -6.90 -1.74 -4.54
C THR A 193 -6.38 -2.18 -5.90
N GLY A 194 -5.62 -3.28 -5.95
CA GLY A 194 -4.94 -3.64 -7.18
C GLY A 194 -4.40 -5.06 -7.19
N LEU A 195 -4.15 -5.55 -8.39
CA LEU A 195 -3.52 -6.83 -8.63
C LEU A 195 -2.02 -6.74 -8.33
N ILE A 196 -1.50 -7.79 -7.71
CA ILE A 196 -0.08 -8.02 -7.50
C ILE A 196 0.29 -9.30 -8.23
N LEU A 197 1.32 -9.23 -9.06
CA LEU A 197 1.93 -10.40 -9.71
C LEU A 197 3.38 -10.46 -9.29
N GLY A 198 3.86 -11.63 -8.90
CA GLY A 198 5.22 -11.82 -8.44
C GLY A 198 5.84 -13.06 -9.05
N VAL A 199 7.12 -12.95 -9.40
CA VAL A 199 7.95 -14.08 -9.79
C VAL A 199 9.28 -13.98 -9.08
N GLY A 200 9.89 -15.10 -8.75
CA GLY A 200 11.21 -15.08 -8.14
C GLY A 200 11.72 -16.44 -7.74
N CYS A 201 12.85 -16.44 -7.04
CA CYS A 201 13.49 -17.63 -6.53
C CYS A 201 13.50 -17.63 -5.00
N TYR A 202 13.59 -18.84 -4.45
CA TYR A 202 13.73 -19.04 -3.02
C TYR A 202 14.83 -20.06 -2.75
N GLN A 203 15.47 -19.91 -1.59
CA GLN A 203 16.40 -20.86 -1.02
C GLN A 203 15.95 -21.14 0.41
N ARG A 204 15.84 -22.40 0.80
CA ARG A 204 15.41 -22.82 2.13
C ARG A 204 16.41 -23.78 2.71
N LEU A 205 16.83 -23.50 3.94
CA LEU A 205 17.59 -24.39 4.80
C LEU A 205 16.66 -24.85 5.90
N MET A 206 16.48 -26.16 6.07
CA MET A 206 15.53 -26.71 7.03
C MET A 206 16.14 -27.86 7.82
N SER A 207 15.76 -27.96 9.09
CA SER A 207 16.09 -29.11 9.94
C SER A 207 15.18 -30.32 9.68
N SER A 208 14.86 -30.62 8.42
CA SER A 208 14.09 -31.82 8.05
C SER A 208 14.99 -33.06 8.07
N LYS A 209 14.40 -34.22 8.36
CA LYS A 209 15.12 -35.50 8.27
C LYS A 209 15.31 -35.97 6.83
N LEU A 210 14.40 -35.57 5.94
CA LEU A 210 14.33 -36.01 4.55
C LEU A 210 15.23 -35.15 3.64
N TYR A 211 15.26 -33.84 3.86
CA TYR A 211 16.11 -32.91 3.12
C TYR A 211 16.60 -31.78 4.03
N ARG A 212 17.74 -31.17 3.68
CA ARG A 212 18.29 -30.03 4.45
C ARG A 212 18.26 -28.72 3.70
N PHE A 213 18.21 -28.78 2.38
CA PHE A 213 18.27 -27.64 1.49
C PHE A 213 17.28 -27.82 0.35
N ASP A 214 16.58 -26.75 -0.01
CA ASP A 214 15.73 -26.69 -1.19
C ASP A 214 15.89 -25.33 -1.88
N ILE A 215 15.86 -25.35 -3.20
CA ILE A 215 15.92 -24.16 -4.04
C ILE A 215 14.84 -24.29 -5.11
N GLY A 216 14.21 -23.18 -5.47
CA GLY A 216 13.11 -23.23 -6.41
C GLY A 216 12.66 -21.90 -6.94
N LEU A 217 11.65 -21.97 -7.79
CA LEU A 217 10.96 -20.83 -8.36
C LEU A 217 9.61 -20.64 -7.69
N THR A 218 9.16 -19.39 -7.68
CA THR A 218 7.88 -18.98 -7.12
C THR A 218 7.10 -18.15 -8.11
N PHE A 219 5.80 -18.40 -8.16
CA PHE A 219 4.83 -17.60 -8.88
C PHE A 219 3.78 -17.15 -7.88
N GLU A 220 3.49 -15.86 -7.86
CA GLU A 220 2.67 -15.22 -6.84
C GLU A 220 1.62 -14.34 -7.51
N VAL A 221 0.37 -14.46 -7.05
CA VAL A 221 -0.75 -13.62 -7.47
C VAL A 221 -1.47 -13.15 -6.22
N GLY A 222 -1.76 -11.87 -6.14
CA GLY A 222 -2.40 -11.32 -4.96
C GLY A 222 -3.20 -10.06 -5.19
N LEU A 223 -3.82 -9.61 -4.11
CA LEU A 223 -4.65 -8.43 -4.07
C LEU A 223 -4.18 -7.52 -2.93
N LYS A 224 -3.96 -6.27 -3.30
CA LYS A 224 -3.70 -5.13 -2.41
C LYS A 224 -5.01 -4.46 -2.03
N PHE A 225 -5.16 -4.02 -0.78
CA PHE A 225 -6.33 -3.30 -0.29
C PHE A 225 -5.99 -2.29 0.81
#